data_AF-A0A4R1AN70-F1
#
_entry.id   AF-A0A4R1AN70-F1
#
_cell.length_a   1.000
_cell.length_b   1.000
_cell.length_c   1.000
_cell.angle_alpha   90.00
_cell.angle_beta   90.00
_cell.angle_gamma   90.00
#
_symmetry.space_group_name_H-M   'P 1'
#
loop_
_entity.id
_entity.type
_entity.pdbx_description
1 polymer ?
#
loop_
_entity_poly.entity_id
_entity_poly.type
_entity_poly.pdbx_seq_one_letter_code
_entity_poly.pdbx_strand_id
1 'polypeptide(L)'
;MRTLAWIAAFVVGTAVGITATLGAVALHRDAWRSIPLSSDDLPRCRDVGTVFATQMSGALYLQDCDPRGLTVEFPDGTQMRAARIGEGYGLESSARPGLYYAVTSWGPGLSASVRGSGTVQAWGSTDDALQRELASVREEAGAG
;
A
#
# COMPACT_ATOMS: atom_id res chain seq x y z
N MET A 1 26.15 44.28 -53.91
CA MET A 1 24.74 44.53 -53.58
C MET A 1 24.62 44.71 -52.07
N ARG A 2 24.07 45.87 -51.65
CA ARG A 2 23.50 46.25 -50.32
C ARG A 2 24.44 46.19 -49.09
N THR A 3 25.10 47.29 -48.69
CA THR A 3 24.67 48.39 -47.77
C THR A 3 24.44 47.94 -46.31
N LEU A 4 25.37 48.23 -45.39
CA LEU A 4 25.42 49.39 -44.45
C LEU A 4 24.57 49.24 -43.17
N ALA A 5 25.22 49.32 -42.00
CA ALA A 5 24.75 49.91 -40.73
C ALA A 5 25.91 49.80 -39.72
N TRP A 6 26.65 50.83 -39.27
CA TRP A 6 26.36 52.10 -38.58
C TRP A 6 25.57 51.99 -37.26
N ILE A 7 26.34 52.18 -36.16
CA ILE A 7 26.13 53.01 -34.95
C ILE A 7 24.81 52.86 -34.17
N ALA A 8 24.91 52.56 -32.87
CA ALA A 8 24.65 53.50 -31.78
C ALA A 8 24.48 52.77 -30.44
N ALA A 9 25.28 53.18 -29.45
CA ALA A 9 24.97 52.95 -28.05
C ALA A 9 23.72 53.75 -27.65
N PHE A 10 22.81 53.15 -26.90
CA PHE A 10 21.88 53.89 -26.06
C PHE A 10 21.80 53.22 -24.68
N VAL A 11 22.28 53.98 -23.70
CA VAL A 11 22.04 53.78 -22.27
C VAL A 11 20.59 54.16 -21.99
N VAL A 12 19.80 53.22 -21.51
CA VAL A 12 18.54 53.46 -20.77
C VAL A 12 18.50 52.34 -19.74
N GLY A 13 18.72 52.58 -18.44
CA GLY A 13 17.86 53.42 -17.61
C GLY A 13 16.89 52.48 -16.88
N THR A 14 17.27 52.07 -15.68
CA THR A 14 16.51 51.20 -14.78
C THR A 14 15.16 51.82 -14.41
N ALA A 15 14.07 51.09 -14.61
CA ALA A 15 12.81 51.33 -13.92
C ALA A 15 12.14 49.99 -13.60
N VAL A 16 12.12 49.69 -12.31
CA VAL A 16 11.45 48.56 -11.67
C VAL A 16 9.95 48.68 -11.94
N GLY A 17 9.44 47.85 -12.85
CA GLY A 17 8.01 47.60 -12.99
C GLY A 17 7.65 46.37 -12.18
N ILE A 18 7.07 46.56 -10.99
CA ILE A 18 6.41 45.49 -10.25
C ILE A 18 5.11 45.19 -11.00
N THR A 19 5.15 44.26 -11.95
CA THR A 19 3.95 43.66 -12.52
C THR A 19 3.39 42.69 -11.48
N ALA A 20 2.43 43.17 -10.70
CA ALA A 20 1.54 42.33 -9.92
C ALA A 20 0.68 41.51 -10.91
N THR A 21 1.17 40.34 -11.31
CA THR A 21 0.32 39.33 -11.92
C THR A 21 -0.63 38.82 -10.84
N LEU A 22 -1.84 39.37 -10.83
CA LEU A 22 -3.02 38.74 -10.23
C LEU A 22 -3.28 37.44 -11.01
N GLY A 23 -2.47 36.42 -10.75
CA GLY A 23 -2.76 35.05 -11.12
C GLY A 23 -4.04 34.68 -10.39
N ALA A 24 -5.13 34.55 -11.14
CA ALA A 24 -6.32 33.87 -10.66
C ALA A 24 -5.88 32.47 -10.23
N VAL A 25 -5.70 32.28 -8.92
CA VAL A 25 -5.65 30.95 -8.32
C VAL A 25 -7.07 30.43 -8.49
N ALA A 26 -7.28 29.72 -9.60
CA ALA A 26 -8.38 28.77 -9.71
C ALA A 26 -8.13 27.72 -8.63
N LEU A 27 -8.59 28.02 -7.42
CA LEU A 27 -8.80 27.03 -6.38
C LEU A 27 -9.74 26.01 -7.01
N HIS A 28 -9.19 24.89 -7.43
CA HIS A 28 -9.96 23.67 -7.70
C HIS A 28 -10.75 23.34 -6.43
N ARG A 29 -11.97 23.90 -6.35
CA ARG A 29 -13.10 23.21 -5.75
C ARG A 29 -13.28 21.92 -6.57
N ASP A 30 -13.64 20.85 -5.87
CA ASP A 30 -13.86 19.49 -6.40
C ASP A 30 -12.67 18.54 -6.36
N ALA A 31 -11.88 18.62 -5.28
CA ALA A 31 -11.23 17.42 -4.75
C ALA A 31 -11.68 17.19 -3.30
N TRP A 32 -13.00 16.97 -3.10
CA TRP A 32 -13.41 16.03 -2.06
C TRP A 32 -12.97 14.64 -2.55
N ARG A 33 -11.67 14.39 -2.62
CA ARG A 33 -11.18 13.02 -2.63
C ARG A 33 -11.58 12.51 -1.26
N SER A 34 -12.54 11.58 -1.24
CA SER A 34 -12.89 10.79 -0.07
C SER A 34 -11.60 10.50 0.67
N ILE A 35 -11.41 11.06 1.86
CA ILE A 35 -10.37 10.58 2.76
C ILE A 35 -10.72 9.10 2.88
N PRO A 36 -9.88 8.16 2.38
CA PRO A 36 -10.17 6.75 2.56
C PRO A 36 -10.38 6.60 4.05
N LEU A 37 -11.54 6.04 4.46
CA LEU A 37 -11.86 5.77 5.86
C LEU A 37 -10.58 5.34 6.54
N SER A 38 -10.14 6.10 7.55
CA SER A 38 -8.92 5.72 8.24
C SER A 38 -9.14 4.31 8.76
N SER A 39 -8.09 3.50 8.86
CA SER A 39 -8.24 2.11 9.35
C SER A 39 -8.90 2.02 10.73
N ASP A 40 -8.92 3.12 11.48
CA ASP A 40 -9.62 3.28 12.76
C ASP A 40 -11.15 3.46 12.62
N ASP A 41 -11.64 3.86 11.45
CA ASP A 41 -13.07 4.08 11.18
C ASP A 41 -13.80 2.83 10.65
N LEU A 42 -13.05 1.78 10.30
CA LEU A 42 -13.64 0.53 9.79
C LEU A 42 -14.21 -0.31 10.94
N PRO A 43 -15.40 -0.91 10.75
CA PRO A 43 -15.94 -1.84 11.74
C PRO A 43 -15.01 -3.04 11.87
N ARG A 44 -14.94 -3.63 13.06
CA ARG A 44 -14.23 -4.90 13.27
C ARG A 44 -14.88 -5.97 12.41
N CYS A 45 -14.08 -6.82 11.78
CA CYS A 45 -14.61 -7.96 11.05
C CYS A 45 -15.49 -8.81 11.98
N ARG A 46 -16.66 -9.24 11.49
CA ARG A 46 -17.48 -10.23 12.20
C ARG A 46 -16.69 -11.55 12.28
N ASP A 47 -16.90 -12.29 13.36
CA ASP A 47 -16.24 -13.57 13.67
C ASP A 47 -14.87 -13.45 14.37
N VAL A 48 -14.90 -12.95 15.60
CA VAL A 48 -13.77 -13.01 16.56
C VAL A 48 -13.48 -14.46 16.97
N GLY A 49 -12.70 -15.15 16.15
CA GLY A 49 -12.16 -16.44 16.52
C GLY A 49 -10.93 -16.75 15.70
N THR A 50 -11.12 -17.62 14.72
CA THR A 50 -10.05 -18.15 13.89
C THR A 50 -10.53 -18.22 12.44
N VAL A 51 -9.67 -17.78 11.53
CA VAL A 51 -9.82 -17.91 10.09
C VAL A 51 -8.74 -18.86 9.60
N PHE A 52 -9.12 -19.88 8.86
CA PHE A 52 -8.14 -20.77 8.22
C PHE A 52 -7.58 -20.08 6.98
N ALA A 53 -6.25 -20.07 6.82
CA ALA A 53 -5.59 -19.46 5.67
C ALA A 53 -6.16 -19.97 4.34
N THR A 54 -6.43 -21.28 4.27
CA THR A 54 -7.01 -21.95 3.09
C THR A 54 -8.44 -21.54 2.75
N GLN A 55 -9.14 -20.89 3.69
CA GLN A 55 -10.52 -20.42 3.52
C GLN A 55 -10.60 -18.90 3.32
N MET A 56 -9.47 -18.20 3.26
CA MET A 56 -9.46 -16.75 3.08
C MET A 56 -9.96 -16.36 1.68
N SER A 57 -9.64 -17.13 0.64
CA SER A 57 -10.03 -16.80 -0.74
C SER A 57 -11.54 -16.62 -0.89
N GLY A 58 -11.96 -15.40 -1.23
CA GLY A 58 -13.38 -15.05 -1.40
C GLY A 58 -14.15 -14.81 -0.09
N ALA A 59 -13.46 -14.69 1.05
CA ALA A 59 -14.07 -14.40 2.34
C ALA A 59 -14.61 -12.96 2.42
N LEU A 60 -15.87 -12.77 2.02
CA LEU A 60 -16.56 -11.47 2.06
C LEU A 60 -16.60 -10.84 3.47
N TYR A 61 -16.59 -11.65 4.52
CA TYR A 61 -16.58 -11.17 5.91
C TYR A 61 -15.24 -10.57 6.37
N LEU A 62 -14.20 -10.68 5.54
CA LEU A 62 -12.86 -10.11 5.73
C LEU A 62 -12.60 -8.95 4.75
N GLN A 63 -13.64 -8.42 4.11
CA GLN A 63 -13.56 -7.28 3.21
C GLN A 63 -14.12 -6.03 3.91
N ASP A 64 -13.49 -4.89 3.66
CA ASP A 64 -13.91 -3.58 4.18
C ASP A 64 -14.14 -3.53 5.71
N CYS A 65 -13.31 -4.26 6.46
CA CYS A 65 -13.35 -4.32 7.92
C CYS A 65 -11.94 -4.37 8.51
N ASP A 66 -11.78 -3.94 9.78
CA ASP A 66 -10.51 -4.04 10.51
C ASP A 66 -10.30 -5.49 11.03
N PRO A 67 -9.31 -6.24 10.49
CA PRO A 67 -9.07 -7.62 10.89
C PRO A 67 -8.29 -7.74 12.20
N ARG A 68 -7.84 -6.64 12.82
CA ARG A 68 -6.96 -6.69 13.99
C ARG A 68 -7.54 -7.59 15.08
N GLY A 69 -6.73 -8.55 15.51
CA GLY A 69 -7.10 -9.49 16.58
C GLY A 69 -7.80 -10.76 16.09
N LEU A 70 -8.10 -10.90 14.79
CA LEU A 70 -8.41 -12.19 14.21
C LEU A 70 -7.19 -13.10 14.27
N THR A 71 -7.42 -14.39 14.51
CA THR A 71 -6.37 -15.40 14.44
C THR A 71 -6.40 -16.06 13.07
N VAL A 72 -5.30 -16.02 12.33
CA VAL A 72 -5.11 -16.81 11.12
C VAL A 72 -4.45 -18.12 11.51
N GLU A 73 -5.09 -19.24 11.17
CA GLU A 73 -4.54 -20.57 11.33
C GLU A 73 -4.03 -21.13 9.99
N PHE A 74 -2.76 -21.52 9.98
CA PHE A 74 -2.09 -22.13 8.83
C PHE A 74 -2.36 -23.64 8.77
N PRO A 75 -2.14 -24.30 7.63
CA PRO A 75 -2.41 -25.73 7.46
C PRO A 75 -1.70 -26.67 8.45
N ASP A 76 -0.61 -26.21 9.07
CA ASP A 76 0.16 -26.97 10.06
C ASP A 76 -0.24 -26.66 11.51
N GLY A 77 -1.31 -25.90 11.72
CA GLY A 77 -1.80 -25.48 13.04
C GLY A 77 -1.07 -24.28 13.62
N THR A 78 -0.10 -23.68 12.91
CA THR A 78 0.50 -22.40 13.33
C THR A 78 -0.58 -21.33 13.34
N GLN A 79 -0.59 -20.51 14.38
CA GLN A 79 -1.54 -19.41 14.53
C GLN A 79 -0.82 -18.08 14.62
N MET A 80 -1.32 -17.09 13.87
CA MET A 80 -0.83 -15.71 13.90
C MET A 80 -1.99 -14.75 14.04
N ARG A 81 -1.78 -13.65 14.78
CA ARG A 81 -2.80 -12.61 14.92
C ARG A 81 -2.66 -11.58 13.82
N ALA A 82 -3.77 -11.24 13.17
CA ALA A 82 -3.84 -10.15 12.23
C ALA A 82 -3.59 -8.80 12.93
N ALA A 83 -2.82 -7.96 12.25
CA ALA A 83 -2.49 -6.59 12.65
C ALA A 83 -3.60 -5.60 12.28
N ARG A 84 -3.37 -4.31 12.52
CA ARG A 84 -4.20 -3.27 11.90
C ARG A 84 -3.94 -3.21 10.41
N ILE A 85 -4.90 -2.70 9.65
CA ILE A 85 -4.71 -2.35 8.25
C ILE A 85 -3.47 -1.45 8.09
N GLY A 86 -2.62 -1.80 7.13
CA GLY A 86 -1.34 -1.15 6.87
C GLY A 86 -0.16 -1.74 7.66
N GLU A 87 -0.42 -2.70 8.55
CA GLU A 87 0.60 -3.43 9.29
C GLU A 87 0.62 -4.92 8.88
N GLY A 88 1.77 -5.57 9.11
CA GLY A 88 1.95 -7.00 8.92
C GLY A 88 2.90 -7.57 9.97
N TYR A 89 2.75 -8.86 10.25
CA TYR A 89 3.63 -9.61 11.13
C TYR A 89 4.22 -10.80 10.42
N GLY A 90 5.44 -11.16 10.82
CA GLY A 90 6.14 -12.33 10.32
C GLY A 90 6.85 -13.07 11.44
N LEU A 91 7.00 -14.38 11.29
CA LEU A 91 7.79 -15.20 12.19
C LEU A 91 8.49 -16.34 11.45
N GLU A 92 9.71 -16.67 11.88
CA GLU A 92 10.45 -17.83 11.41
C GLU A 92 10.26 -19.01 12.36
N SER A 93 10.07 -20.21 11.82
CA SER A 93 9.90 -21.43 12.59
C SER A 93 11.21 -21.88 13.21
N SER A 94 11.25 -22.02 14.53
CA SER A 94 12.35 -22.68 15.24
C SER A 94 12.37 -24.20 15.04
N ALA A 95 11.22 -24.81 14.74
CA ALA A 95 11.09 -26.25 14.50
C ALA A 95 11.48 -26.64 13.06
N ARG A 96 11.38 -25.71 12.11
CA ARG A 96 11.70 -25.91 10.69
C ARG A 96 12.49 -24.72 10.15
N PRO A 97 13.84 -24.75 10.23
CA PRO A 97 14.69 -23.66 9.76
C PRO A 97 14.39 -23.27 8.32
N GLY A 98 14.31 -21.96 8.04
CA GLY A 98 13.98 -21.43 6.72
C GLY A 98 12.49 -21.48 6.36
N LEU A 99 11.61 -21.91 7.28
CA LEU A 99 10.16 -21.77 7.14
C LEU A 99 9.69 -20.47 7.82
N TYR A 100 9.06 -19.59 7.06
CA TYR A 100 8.58 -18.29 7.48
C TYR A 100 7.09 -18.16 7.23
N TYR A 101 6.38 -17.57 8.20
CA TYR A 101 4.95 -17.29 8.12
C TYR A 101 4.75 -15.79 8.16
N ALA A 102 3.79 -15.29 7.38
CA ALA A 102 3.40 -13.89 7.39
C ALA A 102 1.88 -13.73 7.38
N VAL A 103 1.41 -12.67 8.03
CA VAL A 103 0.03 -12.20 7.96
C VAL A 103 0.07 -10.68 7.77
N THR A 104 -0.56 -10.18 6.70
CA THR A 104 -0.56 -8.76 6.35
C THR A 104 -1.97 -8.25 6.16
N SER A 105 -2.28 -7.11 6.78
CA SER A 105 -3.60 -6.49 6.67
C SER A 105 -3.54 -5.34 5.67
N TRP A 106 -4.30 -5.46 4.61
CA TRP A 106 -4.42 -4.50 3.51
C TRP A 106 -5.72 -3.69 3.65
N GLY A 107 -5.76 -2.50 3.08
CA GLY A 107 -6.98 -1.67 3.03
C GLY A 107 -8.24 -2.46 2.64
N PRO A 108 -8.22 -3.26 1.56
CA PRO A 108 -9.39 -4.04 1.15
C PRO A 108 -9.42 -5.49 1.70
N GLY A 109 -8.49 -5.93 2.56
CA GLY A 109 -8.51 -7.32 3.00
C GLY A 109 -7.32 -7.81 3.84
N LEU A 110 -7.28 -9.11 4.09
CA LEU A 110 -6.23 -9.79 4.86
C LEU A 110 -5.50 -10.76 3.93
N SER A 111 -4.18 -10.85 4.01
CA SER A 111 -3.38 -11.89 3.38
C SER A 111 -2.61 -12.70 4.41
N ALA A 112 -2.25 -13.91 4.02
CA ALA A 112 -1.34 -14.76 4.75
C ALA A 112 -0.42 -15.49 3.78
N SER A 113 0.80 -15.80 4.20
CA SER A 113 1.69 -16.64 3.41
C SER A 113 2.58 -17.53 4.28
N VAL A 114 3.00 -18.64 3.69
CA VAL A 114 4.08 -19.50 4.19
C VAL A 114 5.12 -19.61 3.11
N ARG A 115 6.37 -19.31 3.47
CA ARG A 115 7.54 -19.44 2.61
C ARG A 115 8.54 -20.40 3.22
N GLY A 116 9.06 -21.33 2.44
CA GLY A 116 10.23 -22.13 2.82
C GLY A 116 10.80 -22.90 1.63
N SER A 117 12.08 -23.30 1.67
CA SER A 117 12.75 -24.17 0.68
C SER A 117 12.30 -23.99 -0.79
N GLY A 118 12.18 -22.75 -1.27
CA GLY A 118 11.79 -22.43 -2.65
C GLY A 118 10.29 -22.51 -2.99
N THR A 119 9.43 -22.81 -2.02
CA THR A 119 7.96 -22.83 -2.17
C THR A 119 7.33 -21.67 -1.41
N VAL A 120 6.38 -21.01 -2.04
CA VAL A 120 5.54 -19.98 -1.45
C VAL A 120 4.08 -20.43 -1.60
N GLN A 121 3.37 -20.46 -0.49
CA GLN A 121 1.91 -20.55 -0.47
C GLN A 121 1.38 -19.24 0.06
N ALA A 122 0.43 -18.64 -0.64
CA ALA A 122 -0.18 -17.38 -0.25
C ALA A 122 -1.70 -17.47 -0.38
N TRP A 123 -2.39 -16.78 0.51
CA TRP A 123 -3.84 -16.69 0.56
C TRP A 123 -4.23 -15.22 0.78
N GLY A 124 -5.40 -14.82 0.28
CA GLY A 124 -5.91 -13.47 0.44
C GLY A 124 -7.43 -13.46 0.52
N SER A 125 -8.00 -12.58 1.34
CA SER A 125 -9.45 -12.39 1.43
C SER A 125 -10.07 -11.80 0.17
N THR A 126 -9.25 -11.10 -0.60
CA THR A 126 -9.54 -10.56 -1.93
C THR A 126 -8.41 -10.91 -2.88
N ASP A 127 -8.68 -10.82 -4.18
CA ASP A 127 -7.65 -10.97 -5.21
C ASP A 127 -6.56 -9.91 -5.05
N ASP A 128 -6.90 -8.67 -4.69
CA ASP A 128 -5.91 -7.60 -4.46
C ASP A 128 -4.98 -7.93 -3.27
N ALA A 129 -5.53 -8.40 -2.15
CA ALA A 129 -4.74 -8.83 -1.00
C ALA A 129 -3.79 -9.98 -1.36
N LEU A 130 -4.26 -10.96 -2.15
CA LEU A 130 -3.43 -12.07 -2.62
C LEU A 130 -2.31 -11.58 -3.56
N GLN A 131 -2.63 -10.71 -4.52
CA GLN A 131 -1.62 -10.22 -5.46
C GLN A 131 -0.54 -9.38 -4.77
N ARG A 132 -0.90 -8.57 -3.77
CA ARG A 132 0.07 -7.80 -2.97
C ARG A 132 0.99 -8.69 -2.16
N GLU A 133 0.45 -9.74 -1.55
CA GLU A 133 1.25 -10.73 -0.83
C GLU A 133 2.24 -11.43 -1.77
N LEU A 134 1.76 -11.90 -2.93
CA LEU A 134 2.62 -12.54 -3.93
C LEU A 134 3.69 -11.59 -4.47
N ALA A 135 3.38 -10.30 -4.65
CA ALA A 135 4.36 -9.30 -5.07
C ALA A 135 5.44 -9.09 -4.00
N SER A 136 5.04 -8.89 -2.74
CA SER A 136 5.98 -8.71 -1.62
C SER A 136 6.91 -9.91 -1.47
N VAL A 137 6.39 -11.13 -1.53
CA VAL A 137 7.23 -12.33 -1.41
C VAL A 137 8.20 -12.48 -2.58
N ARG A 138 7.81 -12.07 -3.80
CA ARG A 138 8.70 -12.08 -4.98
C ARG A 138 9.81 -11.05 -4.86
N GLU A 139 9.52 -9.85 -4.36
CA GLU A 139 10.53 -8.81 -4.14
C GLU A 139 11.60 -9.28 -3.15
N GLU A 140 11.20 -9.90 -2.04
CA GLU A 140 12.13 -10.47 -1.08
C GLU A 140 12.96 -11.63 -1.66
N ALA A 141 12.35 -12.47 -2.50
CA ALA A 141 13.05 -13.59 -3.14
C ALA A 141 14.06 -13.13 -4.21
N GLY A 142 13.85 -11.96 -4.81
CA GLY A 142 14.76 -11.36 -5.81
C GLY A 142 15.85 -10.45 -5.23
N ALA A 143 15.80 -10.15 -3.93
CA ALA A 143 16.78 -9.32 -3.23
C ALA A 143 17.97 -10.11 -2.64
N GLY A 144 18.07 -11.42 -2.93
CA GLY A 144 19.09 -12.34 -2.44
C GLY A 144 20.19 -12.67 -3.43
#